data_AF-A0A9P6MFC4-F1
#
_entry.id   AF-A0A9P6MFC4-F1
#
_cell.length_a   1.000
_cell.length_b   1.000
_cell.length_c   1.000
_cell.angle_alpha   90.00
_cell.angle_beta   90.00
_cell.angle_gamma   90.00
#
_symmetry.space_group_name_H-M   'P 1'
#
loop_
_entity.id
_entity.type
_entity.pdbx_description
1 polymer ?
#
loop_
_entity_poly.entity_id
_entity_poly.type
_entity_poly.pdbx_seq_one_letter_code
_entity_poly.pdbx_strand_id
1 'polypeptide(L)'
;MLKDDQDPPPAWAPDLSQKPLIGKDPLVNALSPPSDTPPVYNVLLLGPTQAGKSTFLESVKQYADSSYDINIKRIGNGNMSHTQDVIEDEVMTSLPIYKLYDMNDDGRELDTTQIKTESAFKKLLARDDDLELRAEELPGSKLVRFRIIDTPGLDDTNGND
;
A
#
# COMPACT_ATOMS: atom_id res chain seq x y z
N MET A 1 9.62 31.13 -63.25
CA MET A 1 10.93 31.04 -62.56
C MET A 1 10.74 31.57 -61.15
N LEU A 2 10.52 30.67 -60.19
CA LEU A 2 10.59 30.91 -58.75
C LEU A 2 11.49 29.80 -58.23
N LYS A 3 12.62 30.16 -57.64
CA LYS A 3 13.52 29.22 -56.95
C LYS A 3 12.95 29.07 -55.54
N ASP A 4 12.50 27.88 -55.20
CA ASP A 4 12.22 27.53 -53.80
C ASP A 4 13.56 27.32 -53.10
N ASP A 5 13.99 28.33 -52.35
CA ASP A 5 15.00 28.19 -51.31
C ASP A 5 14.35 27.44 -50.15
N GLN A 6 14.61 26.13 -50.05
CA GLN A 6 14.35 25.39 -48.82
C GLN A 6 15.58 25.48 -47.92
N ASP A 7 15.42 26.17 -46.80
CA ASP A 7 16.39 26.16 -45.71
C ASP A 7 16.61 24.72 -45.21
N PRO A 8 17.85 24.33 -44.89
CA PRO A 8 18.13 23.02 -44.32
C PRO A 8 17.41 22.87 -42.97
N PRO A 9 16.90 21.67 -42.64
CA PRO A 9 16.21 21.45 -41.39
C PRO A 9 17.16 21.69 -40.20
N PRO A 10 16.65 22.18 -39.06
CA PRO A 10 17.46 22.48 -37.89
C PRO A 10 18.08 21.20 -37.32
N ALA A 11 19.28 21.30 -36.74
CA ALA A 11 20.13 20.20 -36.29
C ALA A 11 19.52 19.27 -35.21
N TRP A 12 18.34 19.61 -34.68
CA TRP A 12 17.62 18.79 -33.70
C TRP A 12 16.44 18.02 -34.32
N ALA A 13 16.14 18.20 -35.61
CA ALA A 13 15.08 17.46 -36.27
C ALA A 13 15.46 15.96 -36.37
N PRO A 14 14.58 15.04 -35.91
CA PRO A 14 14.86 13.61 -35.98
C PRO A 14 14.93 13.15 -37.44
N ASP A 15 15.98 12.38 -37.77
CA ASP A 15 16.18 11.80 -39.09
C ASP A 15 15.08 10.76 -39.40
N LEU A 16 14.15 11.14 -40.27
CA LEU A 16 13.03 10.28 -40.69
C LEU A 16 13.43 9.26 -41.78
N SER A 17 14.71 9.13 -42.12
CA SER A 17 15.19 8.15 -43.11
C SER A 17 15.34 6.73 -42.56
N GLN A 18 15.18 6.50 -41.25
CA GLN A 18 15.16 5.15 -40.68
C GLN A 18 13.73 4.61 -40.51
N LYS A 19 13.20 4.01 -41.58
CA LYS A 19 12.08 3.05 -41.47
C LYS A 19 12.63 1.72 -40.96
N PRO A 20 12.17 1.17 -39.81
CA PRO A 20 12.49 -0.20 -39.47
C PRO A 20 11.73 -1.15 -40.41
N LEU A 21 12.49 -2.05 -41.03
CA LEU A 21 12.00 -3.13 -41.86
C LEU A 21 11.11 -4.07 -41.02
N ILE A 22 9.90 -4.32 -41.51
CA ILE A 22 8.96 -5.30 -40.97
C ILE A 22 9.58 -6.69 -41.13
N GLY A 23 10.22 -7.17 -40.07
CA GLY A 23 10.69 -8.54 -39.90
C GLY A 23 9.76 -9.28 -38.96
N LYS A 24 9.09 -10.31 -39.48
CA LYS A 24 8.31 -11.29 -38.71
C LYS A 24 9.28 -12.12 -37.86
N ASP A 25 9.06 -12.19 -36.54
CA ASP A 25 9.29 -13.36 -35.68
C ASP A 25 8.79 -13.08 -34.24
N PRO A 26 8.50 -14.13 -33.43
CA PRO A 26 7.29 -14.21 -32.60
C PRO A 26 7.46 -13.67 -31.17
N LEU A 27 6.34 -13.21 -30.60
CA LEU A 27 6.02 -13.20 -29.16
C LEU A 27 7.22 -13.12 -28.20
N VAL A 28 7.91 -11.98 -28.17
CA VAL A 28 8.67 -11.60 -26.98
C VAL A 28 7.72 -10.81 -26.10
N ASN A 29 6.98 -11.53 -25.26
CA ASN A 29 6.52 -10.96 -24.00
C ASN A 29 7.76 -10.38 -23.33
N ALA A 30 7.91 -9.06 -23.36
CA ALA A 30 8.78 -8.36 -22.45
C ALA A 30 8.16 -8.51 -21.06
N LEU A 31 8.34 -9.70 -20.46
CA LEU A 31 8.31 -9.88 -19.03
C LEU A 31 9.40 -8.95 -18.50
N SER A 32 8.99 -7.79 -18.00
CA SER A 32 9.82 -7.01 -17.10
C SER A 32 10.43 -7.98 -16.08
N PRO A 33 11.73 -7.90 -15.78
CA PRO A 33 12.29 -8.70 -14.70
C PRO A 33 11.44 -8.45 -13.45
N PRO A 34 11.15 -9.47 -12.61
CA PRO A 34 10.56 -9.21 -11.31
C PRO A 34 11.48 -8.19 -10.64
N SER A 35 10.93 -7.03 -10.26
CA SER A 35 11.71 -6.14 -9.41
C SER A 35 11.89 -6.92 -8.10
N ASP A 36 13.10 -7.43 -7.85
CA ASP A 36 13.44 -8.14 -6.61
C ASP A 36 13.25 -7.25 -5.36
N THR A 37 12.94 -5.98 -5.56
CA THR A 37 12.55 -5.04 -4.51
C THR A 37 11.06 -5.17 -4.18
N PRO A 38 10.71 -5.38 -2.89
CA PRO A 38 9.35 -5.27 -2.38
C PRO A 38 8.66 -3.97 -2.83
N PRO A 39 7.35 -3.99 -3.14
CA PRO A 39 6.59 -2.77 -3.36
C PRO A 39 6.63 -1.89 -2.10
N VAL A 40 6.73 -0.57 -2.32
CA VAL A 40 6.80 0.43 -1.25
C VAL A 40 5.51 1.24 -1.22
N TYR A 41 4.87 1.31 -0.06
CA TYR A 41 3.69 2.11 0.22
C TYR A 41 4.05 3.24 1.20
N ASN A 42 3.77 4.49 0.83
CA ASN A 42 3.98 5.62 1.72
C ASN A 42 2.68 5.91 2.49
N VAL A 43 2.77 6.00 3.80
CA VAL A 43 1.64 6.25 4.71
C VAL A 43 1.94 7.51 5.50
N LEU A 44 1.08 8.52 5.38
CA LEU A 44 1.16 9.76 6.17
C LEU A 44 0.15 9.68 7.31
N LEU A 45 0.61 9.76 8.56
CA LEU A 45 -0.25 9.75 9.74
C LEU A 45 -0.55 11.18 10.16
N LEU A 46 -1.80 11.60 9.97
CA LEU A 46 -2.31 12.91 10.38
C LEU A 46 -3.37 12.74 11.46
N GLY A 47 -3.49 13.75 12.31
CA GLY A 47 -4.52 13.80 13.34
C GLY A 47 -4.13 14.70 14.50
N PRO A 48 -5.10 15.05 15.36
CA PRO A 48 -4.85 15.95 16.47
C PRO A 48 -3.81 15.38 17.44
N THR A 49 -3.30 16.26 18.30
CA THR A 49 -2.51 15.84 19.46
C THR A 49 -3.28 14.78 20.26
N GLN A 50 -2.58 13.74 20.74
CA GLN A 50 -3.17 12.61 21.48
C GLN A 50 -4.17 11.71 20.70
N ALA A 51 -4.25 11.82 19.37
CA ALA A 51 -5.07 10.93 18.54
C ALA A 51 -4.58 9.46 18.46
N GLY A 52 -3.51 9.09 19.17
CA GLY A 52 -2.96 7.73 19.16
C GLY A 52 -2.09 7.38 17.94
N LYS A 53 -1.58 8.36 17.19
CA LYS A 53 -0.74 8.14 15.99
C LYS A 53 0.51 7.29 16.29
N SER A 54 1.25 7.65 17.34
CA SER A 54 2.44 6.90 17.74
C SER A 54 2.08 5.52 18.30
N THR A 55 0.95 5.37 18.99
CA THR A 55 0.42 4.06 19.39
C THR A 55 0.13 3.17 18.18
N PHE A 56 -0.51 3.73 17.16
CA PHE A 56 -0.79 3.04 15.90
C PHE A 56 0.51 2.56 15.24
N LEU A 57 1.50 3.44 15.11
CA LEU A 57 2.78 3.09 14.50
C LEU A 57 3.51 1.97 15.24
N GLU A 58 3.58 2.05 16.57
CA GLU A 58 4.21 1.00 17.39
C GLU A 58 3.44 -0.33 17.29
N SER A 59 2.11 -0.27 17.17
CA SER A 59 1.27 -1.47 16.96
C SER A 59 1.50 -2.09 15.57
N VAL A 60 1.68 -1.26 14.53
CA VAL A 60 2.01 -1.74 13.17
C VAL A 60 3.38 -2.43 13.15
N LYS A 61 4.36 -1.91 13.90
CA LYS A 61 5.68 -2.55 14.04
C LYS A 61 5.57 -3.91 14.73
N GLN A 62 4.82 -4.00 15.83
CA GLN A 62 4.57 -5.27 16.52
C GLN A 62 3.78 -6.26 15.66
N TYR A 63 2.84 -5.77 14.85
CA TYR A 63 2.12 -6.61 13.89
C TYR A 63 3.06 -7.19 12.83
N ALA A 64 4.01 -6.37 12.33
CA ALA A 64 4.97 -6.78 11.31
C ALA A 64 6.05 -7.74 11.84
N ASP A 65 6.44 -7.57 13.10
CA ASP A 65 7.40 -8.40 13.82
C ASP A 65 6.91 -8.65 15.24
N SER A 66 6.45 -9.88 15.51
CA SER A 66 5.92 -10.25 16.83
C SER A 66 6.96 -10.18 17.95
N SER A 67 8.25 -10.11 17.62
CA SER A 67 9.34 -9.93 18.58
C SER A 67 9.64 -8.46 18.89
N TYR A 68 9.01 -7.53 18.18
CA TYR A 68 9.17 -6.10 18.43
C TYR A 68 8.51 -5.70 19.75
N ASP A 69 9.34 -5.15 20.65
CA ASP A 69 8.88 -4.54 21.89
C ASP A 69 8.41 -3.11 21.65
N ILE A 70 7.15 -2.84 21.99
CA ILE A 70 6.54 -1.51 21.88
C ILE A 70 7.37 -0.47 22.65
N ASN A 71 7.77 0.60 21.96
CA ASN A 71 8.46 1.71 22.57
C ASN A 71 7.49 2.66 23.29
N ILE A 72 7.21 2.34 24.56
CA ILE A 72 6.33 3.13 25.42
C ILE A 72 6.77 4.60 25.59
N LYS A 73 8.05 4.92 25.36
CA LYS A 73 8.55 6.31 25.45
C LYS A 73 8.06 7.17 24.27
N ARG A 74 7.75 6.56 23.12
CA ARG A 74 7.16 7.25 21.95
C ARG A 74 5.66 7.45 22.07
N ILE A 75 4.95 6.52 22.70
CA ILE A 75 3.50 6.59 22.89
C ILE A 75 3.11 7.72 23.86
N GLY A 76 3.95 7.95 24.87
CA GLY A 76 3.64 8.88 25.95
C GLY A 76 2.60 8.32 26.93
N ASN A 77 2.20 9.14 27.90
CA ASN A 77 1.22 8.77 28.93
C ASN A 77 -0.17 9.40 28.71
N GLY A 78 -0.44 9.91 27.50
CA GLY A 78 -1.70 10.58 27.17
C GLY A 78 -1.84 12.01 27.69
N ASN A 79 -0.85 12.55 28.42
CA ASN A 79 -0.90 13.93 28.94
C ASN A 79 -0.07 14.94 28.13
N MET A 80 0.84 14.48 27.26
CA MET A 80 1.71 15.36 26.45
C MET A 80 1.84 14.84 25.02
N SER A 81 1.93 15.75 24.05
CA SER A 81 2.38 15.40 22.69
C SER A 81 3.85 15.03 22.75
N HIS A 82 4.19 13.80 22.35
CA HIS A 82 5.59 13.34 22.31
C HIS A 82 6.23 13.50 20.93
N THR A 83 5.44 13.52 19.87
CA THR A 83 5.92 13.77 18.50
C THR A 83 6.04 15.27 18.28
N GLN A 84 7.25 15.82 18.45
CA GLN A 84 7.55 17.23 18.20
C GLN A 84 8.08 17.47 16.78
N ASP A 85 8.69 16.45 16.19
CA ASP A 85 9.23 16.48 14.83
C ASP A 85 8.57 15.41 13.97
N VAL A 86 8.62 15.60 12.64
CA VAL A 86 8.21 14.57 11.69
C VAL A 86 9.22 13.42 11.76
N ILE A 87 8.72 12.20 12.00
CA ILE A 87 9.53 10.99 12.07
C ILE A 87 9.11 10.06 10.93
N GLU A 88 10.11 9.49 10.26
CA GLU A 88 9.89 8.46 9.26
C GLU A 88 10.33 7.10 9.81
N ASP A 89 9.46 6.11 9.68
CA ASP A 89 9.73 4.72 10.06
C ASP A 89 9.46 3.81 8.86
N GLU A 90 10.31 2.81 8.67
CA GLU A 90 10.09 1.76 7.68
C GLU A 90 9.67 0.46 8.36
N VAL A 91 8.58 -0.13 7.88
CA VAL A 91 8.06 -1.41 8.37
C VAL A 91 7.98 -2.37 7.21
N MET A 92 8.69 -3.49 7.31
CA MET A 92 8.57 -4.59 6.36
C MET A 92 7.71 -5.69 6.95
N THR A 93 6.73 -6.17 6.19
CA THR A 93 5.86 -7.25 6.64
C THR A 93 5.43 -8.12 5.47
N SER A 94 5.19 -9.39 5.73
CA SER A 94 4.39 -10.25 4.86
C SER A 94 2.93 -10.07 5.22
N LEU A 95 2.11 -9.56 4.30
CA LEU A 95 0.68 -9.43 4.56
C LEU A 95 0.04 -10.83 4.59
N PRO A 96 -0.56 -11.25 5.72
CA PRO A 96 -1.31 -12.49 5.75
C PRO A 96 -2.55 -12.34 4.86
N ILE A 97 -2.87 -13.40 4.14
CA ILE A 97 -4.15 -13.51 3.45
C ILE A 97 -5.11 -14.18 4.42
N TYR A 98 -6.25 -13.55 4.65
CA TYR A 98 -7.31 -14.16 5.43
C TYR A 98 -8.37 -14.74 4.51
N LYS A 99 -8.81 -15.93 4.86
CA LYS A 99 -9.96 -16.59 4.24
C LYS A 99 -11.05 -16.75 5.27
N LEU A 100 -12.28 -16.66 4.80
CA LEU A 100 -13.47 -16.77 5.63
C LEU A 100 -14.08 -18.15 5.41
N TYR A 101 -14.40 -18.85 6.49
CA TYR A 101 -14.96 -20.19 6.46
C TYR A 101 -16.33 -20.19 7.15
N ASP A 102 -17.30 -20.87 6.54
CA ASP A 102 -18.66 -21.04 7.07
C ASP A 102 -18.74 -22.31 7.91
N MET A 103 -18.87 -22.15 9.23
CA MET A 103 -18.90 -23.27 10.17
C MET A 103 -20.22 -24.05 10.12
N ASN A 104 -21.28 -23.47 9.56
CA ASN A 104 -22.56 -24.15 9.38
C ASN A 104 -22.63 -25.00 8.10
N ASP A 105 -21.67 -24.84 7.19
CA ASP A 105 -21.54 -25.62 5.95
C ASP A 105 -20.23 -26.43 5.97
N ASP A 106 -20.04 -27.24 7.02
CA ASP A 106 -18.87 -28.12 7.21
C ASP A 106 -17.50 -27.43 7.16
N GLY A 107 -17.45 -26.12 7.47
CA GLY A 107 -16.21 -25.35 7.41
C GLY A 107 -15.76 -25.04 5.98
N ARG A 108 -16.70 -24.85 5.05
CA ARG A 108 -16.41 -24.50 3.65
C ARG A 108 -15.89 -23.06 3.53
N GLU A 109 -14.89 -22.86 2.69
CA GLU A 109 -14.39 -21.52 2.34
C GLU A 109 -15.47 -20.72 1.60
N LEU A 110 -15.75 -19.51 2.09
CA LEU A 110 -16.65 -18.56 1.46
C LEU A 110 -15.90 -17.77 0.38
N ASP A 111 -16.45 -17.78 -0.83
CA ASP A 111 -15.97 -16.94 -1.92
C ASP A 111 -16.40 -15.48 -1.71
N THR A 112 -15.54 -14.71 -1.05
CA THR A 112 -15.79 -13.29 -0.74
C THR A 112 -15.86 -12.42 -1.99
N THR A 113 -15.39 -12.88 -3.16
CA THR A 113 -15.51 -12.13 -4.43
C THR A 113 -16.96 -12.01 -4.93
N GLN A 114 -17.85 -12.84 -4.38
CA GLN A 114 -19.29 -12.79 -4.66
C GLN A 114 -20.01 -11.71 -3.83
N ILE A 115 -19.36 -11.17 -2.80
CA ILE A 115 -19.92 -10.12 -1.94
C ILE A 115 -19.74 -8.77 -2.61
N LYS A 116 -20.63 -8.47 -3.56
CA LYS A 116 -20.56 -7.25 -4.39
C LYS A 116 -21.47 -6.11 -3.91
N THR A 117 -22.29 -6.36 -2.89
CA THR A 117 -23.29 -5.38 -2.42
C THR A 117 -23.23 -5.23 -0.92
N GLU A 118 -23.55 -4.03 -0.44
CA GLU A 118 -23.67 -3.74 0.99
C GLU A 118 -24.70 -4.65 1.67
N SER A 119 -25.80 -4.98 0.99
CA SER A 119 -26.81 -5.90 1.53
C SER A 119 -26.25 -7.31 1.72
N ALA A 120 -25.48 -7.83 0.77
CA ALA A 120 -24.81 -9.13 0.89
C ALA A 120 -23.79 -9.10 2.05
N PHE A 121 -23.03 -8.02 2.17
CA PHE A 121 -22.08 -7.84 3.27
C PHE A 121 -22.78 -7.80 4.65
N LYS A 122 -23.88 -7.05 4.78
CA LYS A 122 -24.66 -7.00 6.03
C LYS A 122 -25.23 -8.37 6.42
N LYS A 123 -25.67 -9.17 5.44
CA LYS A 123 -26.13 -10.54 5.69
C LYS A 123 -25.00 -11.44 6.17
N LEU A 124 -23.79 -11.25 5.66
CA LEU A 124 -22.61 -11.97 6.13
C LEU A 124 -22.28 -11.58 7.57
N LEU A 125 -22.24 -10.29 7.90
CA LEU A 125 -21.99 -9.80 9.26
C LEU A 125 -23.03 -10.28 10.27
N ALA A 126 -24.28 -10.48 9.85
CA ALA A 126 -25.33 -11.04 10.72
C ALA A 126 -25.09 -12.50 11.11
N ARG A 127 -24.09 -13.17 10.53
CA ARG A 127 -23.71 -14.57 10.78
C ARG A 127 -22.33 -14.69 11.45
N ASP A 128 -21.85 -13.63 12.11
CA ASP A 128 -20.49 -13.60 12.69
C ASP A 128 -20.18 -14.83 13.56
N ASP A 129 -21.14 -15.29 14.35
CA ASP A 129 -21.00 -16.47 15.23
C ASP A 129 -20.74 -17.79 14.46
N ASP A 130 -21.11 -17.84 13.17
CA ASP A 130 -20.96 -19.02 12.32
C ASP A 130 -19.75 -18.91 11.37
N LEU A 131 -18.98 -17.83 11.47
CA LEU A 131 -17.91 -17.52 10.55
C LEU A 131 -16.56 -17.59 11.27
N GLU A 132 -15.60 -18.25 10.63
CA GLU A 132 -14.24 -18.30 11.13
C GLU A 132 -13.28 -17.65 10.13
N LEU A 133 -12.51 -16.69 10.62
CA LEU A 133 -11.41 -16.10 9.87
C LEU A 133 -10.14 -16.90 10.11
N ARG A 134 -9.56 -17.48 9.06
CA ARG A 134 -8.28 -18.20 9.16
C ARG A 134 -7.23 -17.48 8.34
N ALA A 135 -6.07 -17.27 8.95
CA ALA A 135 -4.89 -16.80 8.24
C ALA A 135 -4.33 -17.96 7.39
N GLU A 136 -4.05 -17.68 6.13
CA GLU A 136 -3.33 -18.58 5.25
C GLU A 136 -1.94 -18.01 5.02
N GLU A 137 -0.92 -18.70 5.54
CA GLU A 137 0.46 -18.44 5.17
C GLU A 137 0.68 -18.99 3.77
N LEU A 138 0.59 -18.12 2.76
CA LEU A 138 1.02 -18.52 1.43
C LEU A 138 2.54 -18.74 1.41
N PRO A 139 3.03 -19.87 0.87
CA PRO A 139 4.42 -19.96 0.46
C PRO A 139 4.69 -18.85 -0.56
N GLY A 140 5.50 -17.86 -0.19
CA GLY A 140 5.78 -16.68 -1.02
C GLY A 140 4.84 -15.49 -0.81
N SER A 141 4.25 -15.34 0.38
CA SER A 141 3.58 -14.09 0.78
C SER A 141 4.47 -12.89 0.41
N LYS A 142 3.91 -11.98 -0.39
CA LYS A 142 4.70 -10.85 -0.93
C LYS A 142 5.09 -9.96 0.24
N LEU A 143 6.39 -9.86 0.45
CA LEU A 143 6.93 -8.89 1.38
C LEU A 143 6.59 -7.50 0.85
N VAL A 144 6.04 -6.64 1.71
CA VAL A 144 5.72 -5.25 1.40
C VAL A 144 6.49 -4.35 2.34
N ARG A 145 6.85 -3.16 1.86
CA ARG A 145 7.48 -2.12 2.67
C ARG A 145 6.51 -0.96 2.85
N PHE A 146 6.24 -0.59 4.09
CA PHE A 146 5.54 0.64 4.44
C PHE A 146 6.56 1.67 4.91
N ARG A 147 6.57 2.85 4.30
CA ARG A 147 7.27 4.04 4.82
C ARG A 147 6.22 4.90 5.48
N ILE A 148 6.23 4.93 6.81
CA ILE A 148 5.25 5.61 7.63
C ILE A 148 5.85 6.93 8.11
N ILE A 149 5.16 8.03 7.83
CA ILE A 149 5.54 9.39 8.20
C ILE A 149 4.62 9.79 9.36
N ASP A 150 5.13 9.74 10.59
CA ASP A 150 4.45 10.20 11.80
C ASP A 150 4.67 11.70 11.96
N THR A 151 3.60 12.48 11.94
CA THR A 151 3.67 13.93 12.10
C THR A 151 3.31 14.35 13.52
N PRO A 152 3.77 15.53 13.97
CA PRO A 152 3.22 16.17 15.16
C PRO A 152 1.70 16.28 15.11
N GLY A 153 1.08 16.36 16.29
CA GLY A 153 -0.35 16.62 16.41
C GLY A 153 -0.74 17.96 15.79
N LEU A 154 -1.86 17.96 15.09
CA LEU A 154 -2.52 19.20 14.67
C LEU A 154 -3.17 19.81 15.93
N ASP A 155 -2.61 20.91 16.44
CA ASP A 155 -3.20 21.66 17.55
C ASP A 155 -4.18 22.73 17.00
N ASP A 156 -5.48 22.47 17.17
CA ASP A 156 -6.55 23.44 16.88
C ASP A 156 -6.82 24.41 18.04
N THR A 157 -5.99 24.41 19.08
CA THR A 157 -6.17 25.24 20.29
C THR A 157 -6.13 26.76 20.05
N ASN A 158 -5.83 27.21 18.83
CA ASN A 158 -5.83 28.62 18.46
C ASN A 158 -7.10 29.10 17.73
N GLY A 159 -8.11 28.26 17.51
CA GLY A 159 -9.45 28.69 17.07
C GLY A 159 -9.48 29.60 15.83
N ASN A 160 -8.64 29.32 14.83
CA ASN A 160 -8.63 30.02 13.55
C ASN A 160 -9.30 29.15 12.49
N ASP A 161 -10.62 29.01 12.62
CA ASP A 161 -11.56 28.58 11.59
C ASP A 161 -12.31 29.78 10.98
#